data_AF-A0A4Z1HSR4-F1
#
_entry.id   AF-A0A4Z1HSR4-F1
#
_cell.length_a   1.000
_cell.length_b   1.000
_cell.length_c   1.000
_cell.angle_alpha   90.00
_cell.angle_beta   90.00
_cell.angle_gamma   90.00
#
_symmetry.space_group_name_H-M   'P 1'
#
loop_
_entity.id
_entity.type
_entity.pdbx_description
1 polymer ?
#
loop_
_entity_poly.entity_id
_entity_poly.type
_entity_poly.pdbx_seq_one_letter_code
_entity_poly.pdbx_strand_id
1 'polypeptide(L)'
;MEQFEKQSAHSRSVDVRKWFTFSMFDINSDFGFHEDMGCVENGVYHDWVKFVMDYFYAATLLPQCHKFWPLSRLLALCIPESTRKMQVNHNDASLKRVRKRMGTDTDRHDFMHYFLKQAKKEQLSNEVLVAQATVVILAGSETSSVAETAAVYHILTHPDIYKKL
;
A
#
# COMPACT_ATOMS: atom_id res chain seq x y z
N MET A 1 8.54 11.85 -13.06
CA MET A 1 9.91 11.46 -13.49
C MET A 1 10.97 12.48 -13.11
N GLU A 2 10.66 13.78 -13.02
CA GLU A 2 11.64 14.83 -12.64
C GLU A 2 12.40 14.52 -11.34
N GLN A 3 11.73 14.06 -10.28
CA GLN A 3 12.41 13.69 -9.03
C GLN A 3 13.33 12.47 -9.17
N PHE A 4 12.98 11.51 -10.02
CA PHE A 4 13.83 10.36 -10.33
C PHE A 4 15.09 10.81 -11.05
N GLU A 5 14.93 11.62 -12.09
CA GLU A 5 16.04 12.21 -12.87
C GLU A 5 16.97 13.01 -11.97
N LYS A 6 16.41 13.86 -11.12
CA LYS A 6 17.15 14.65 -10.12
C LYS A 6 17.96 13.78 -9.16
N GLN A 7 17.44 12.61 -8.76
CA GLN A 7 18.15 11.68 -7.89
C GLN A 7 19.21 10.85 -8.63
N SER A 8 19.00 10.56 -9.92
CA SER A 8 20.02 9.90 -10.76
C SER A 8 21.13 10.85 -11.24
N ALA A 9 20.92 12.16 -11.13
CA ALA A 9 21.89 13.16 -11.54
C ALA A 9 23.23 12.97 -10.80
N HIS A 10 24.33 13.26 -11.49
CA HIS A 10 25.70 13.12 -10.98
C HIS A 10 26.15 11.67 -10.69
N SER A 11 25.62 10.69 -11.45
CA SER A 11 26.00 9.27 -11.34
C SER A 11 25.78 8.68 -9.95
N ARG A 12 24.80 9.19 -9.21
CA ARG A 12 24.42 8.62 -7.91
C ARG A 12 23.58 7.37 -8.12
N SER A 13 23.86 6.34 -7.32
CA SER A 13 23.05 5.13 -7.26
C SER A 13 21.64 5.47 -6.81
N VAL A 14 20.64 4.95 -7.53
CA VAL A 14 19.22 5.14 -7.20
C VAL A 14 18.64 3.83 -6.69
N ASP A 15 17.86 3.88 -5.60
CA ASP A 15 17.07 2.75 -5.13
C ASP A 15 15.85 2.56 -6.04
N VAL A 16 15.98 1.71 -7.06
CA VAL A 16 14.89 1.43 -8.02
C VAL A 16 13.67 0.78 -7.36
N ARG A 17 13.86 -0.01 -6.29
CA ARG A 17 12.75 -0.63 -5.55
C ARG A 17 11.85 0.43 -4.93
N LYS A 18 12.44 1.47 -4.35
CA LYS A 18 11.71 2.62 -3.80
C LYS A 18 10.83 3.28 -4.86
N TRP A 19 11.36 3.48 -6.07
CA TRP A 19 10.62 4.10 -7.16
C TRP A 19 9.51 3.23 -7.75
N PHE A 20 9.74 1.92 -7.89
CA PHE A 20 8.67 0.99 -8.24
C PHE A 20 7.57 0.99 -7.18
N THR A 21 7.96 1.06 -5.90
CA THR A 21 6.98 1.10 -4.81
C THR A 21 6.16 2.39 -4.87
N PHE A 22 6.77 3.56 -5.08
CA PHE A 22 6.04 4.82 -5.30
C PHE A 22 5.05 4.71 -6.47
N SER A 23 5.52 4.22 -7.61
CA SER A 23 4.72 4.10 -8.82
C SER A 23 3.53 3.18 -8.62
N MET A 24 3.74 2.02 -7.99
CA MET A 24 2.68 1.05 -7.74
C MET A 24 1.63 1.56 -6.75
N PHE A 25 2.04 2.32 -5.72
CA PHE A 25 1.09 2.94 -4.81
C PHE A 25 0.25 4.03 -5.49
N ASP A 26 0.88 4.89 -6.30
CA ASP A 26 0.16 5.94 -7.03
C ASP A 26 -0.83 5.31 -8.05
N ILE A 27 -0.40 4.31 -8.82
CA ILE A 27 -1.24 3.58 -9.79
C ILE A 27 -2.42 2.89 -9.09
N ASN A 28 -2.17 2.11 -8.04
CA ASN A 28 -3.23 1.37 -7.37
C ASN A 28 -4.16 2.28 -6.56
N SER A 29 -3.66 3.40 -6.05
CA SER A 29 -4.51 4.43 -5.44
C SER A 29 -5.42 5.09 -6.47
N ASP A 30 -4.92 5.35 -7.67
CA ASP A 30 -5.75 5.88 -8.74
C ASP A 30 -6.83 4.87 -9.17
N PHE A 31 -6.48 3.58 -9.31
CA PHE A 31 -7.45 2.50 -9.55
C PHE A 31 -8.35 2.17 -8.37
N GLY A 32 -7.99 2.55 -7.14
CA GLY A 32 -8.77 2.25 -5.95
C GLY A 32 -9.69 3.39 -5.53
N PHE A 33 -9.19 4.62 -5.60
CA PHE A 33 -9.79 5.78 -4.95
C PHE A 33 -9.99 6.97 -5.89
N HIS A 34 -9.58 6.87 -7.16
CA HIS A 34 -9.49 8.03 -8.07
C HIS A 34 -8.58 9.14 -7.52
N GLU A 35 -7.54 8.77 -6.80
CA GLU A 35 -6.62 9.71 -6.19
C GLU A 35 -5.19 9.26 -6.42
N ASP A 36 -4.36 10.14 -6.95
CA ASP A 36 -2.92 9.99 -6.89
C ASP A 36 -2.43 10.23 -5.44
N MET A 37 -1.48 9.45 -4.95
CA MET A 37 -0.85 9.69 -3.64
C MET A 37 0.32 10.68 -3.74
N GLY A 38 0.78 10.99 -4.95
CA GLY A 38 1.87 11.90 -5.23
C GLY A 38 3.22 11.35 -4.78
N CYS A 39 3.38 10.03 -4.64
CA CYS A 39 4.65 9.44 -4.19
C CYS A 39 5.76 9.68 -5.21
N VAL A 40 5.46 9.50 -6.50
CA VAL A 40 6.40 9.72 -7.61
C VAL A 40 6.67 11.21 -7.81
N GLU A 41 5.64 12.05 -7.74
CA GLU A 41 5.76 13.51 -7.89
C GLU A 41 6.65 14.11 -6.81
N ASN A 42 6.47 13.70 -5.55
CA ASN A 42 7.19 14.27 -4.41
C ASN A 42 8.48 13.50 -4.06
N GLY A 43 8.68 12.30 -4.59
CA GLY A 43 9.84 11.45 -4.29
C GLY A 43 9.89 10.94 -2.84
N VAL A 44 8.73 10.92 -2.16
CA VAL A 44 8.57 10.52 -0.76
C VAL A 44 7.35 9.61 -0.61
N TYR A 45 7.41 8.68 0.35
CA TYR A 45 6.22 7.90 0.70
C TYR A 45 5.13 8.82 1.24
N HIS A 46 3.92 8.67 0.71
CA HIS A 46 2.73 9.21 1.33
C HIS A 46 2.57 8.63 2.75
N ASP A 47 2.11 9.41 3.72
CA ASP A 47 2.08 9.00 5.13
C ASP A 47 1.27 7.72 5.35
N TRP A 48 0.17 7.56 4.63
CA TRP A 48 -0.61 6.32 4.61
C TRP A 48 0.24 5.08 4.29
N VAL A 49 1.13 5.16 3.29
CA VAL A 49 2.00 4.05 2.88
C VAL A 49 3.04 3.73 3.95
N LYS A 50 3.59 4.75 4.62
CA LYS A 50 4.49 4.54 5.76
C LYS A 50 3.80 3.72 6.84
N PHE A 51 2.54 4.06 7.14
CA PHE A 51 1.76 3.33 8.14
C PHE A 51 1.42 1.89 7.75
N VAL A 52 1.53 1.49 6.49
CA VAL A 52 1.19 0.12 6.03
C VAL A 52 2.21 -0.91 6.52
N MET A 53 3.49 -0.62 6.36
CA MET A 53 4.55 -1.52 6.78
C MET A 53 4.46 -1.76 8.29
N ASP A 54 4.22 -0.69 9.03
CA ASP A 54 4.04 -0.72 10.48
C ASP A 54 2.68 -1.32 10.89
N TYR A 55 1.64 -1.17 10.07
CA TYR A 55 0.35 -1.83 10.24
C TYR A 55 0.51 -3.35 10.20
N PHE A 56 1.28 -3.90 9.26
CA PHE A 56 1.52 -5.35 9.22
C PHE A 56 2.26 -5.84 10.47
N TYR A 57 3.23 -5.08 10.98
CA TYR A 57 3.86 -5.38 12.27
C TYR A 57 2.84 -5.38 13.43
N ALA A 58 1.98 -4.37 13.52
CA ALA A 58 0.95 -4.29 14.56
C ALA A 58 -0.10 -5.41 14.45
N ALA A 59 -0.58 -5.62 13.22
CA ALA A 59 -1.62 -6.59 12.88
C ALA A 59 -1.17 -8.03 13.05
N THR A 60 0.14 -8.31 13.01
CA THR A 60 0.69 -9.65 13.28
C THR A 60 1.00 -9.85 14.76
N LEU A 61 1.55 -8.83 15.43
CA LEU A 61 2.00 -8.93 16.82
C LEU A 61 0.84 -9.12 17.81
N LEU A 62 -0.26 -8.38 17.64
CA LEU A 62 -1.43 -8.48 18.52
C LEU A 62 -2.06 -9.88 18.53
N PRO A 63 -2.36 -10.50 17.37
CA PRO A 63 -2.78 -11.91 17.33
C PRO A 63 -1.76 -12.88 17.90
N GLN A 64 -0.45 -12.64 17.72
CA GLN A 64 0.56 -13.51 18.34
C GLN A 64 0.49 -13.43 19.87
N CYS A 65 0.34 -12.25 20.46
CA CYS A 65 0.18 -12.11 21.92
C CYS A 65 -1.03 -12.90 22.44
N HIS A 66 -2.13 -12.94 21.68
CA HIS A 66 -3.34 -13.67 22.06
C HIS A 66 -3.15 -15.19 22.12
N LYS A 67 -2.16 -15.74 21.39
CA LYS A 67 -1.83 -17.17 21.44
C LYS A 67 -1.19 -17.62 22.76
N PHE A 68 -0.59 -16.69 23.51
CA PHE A 68 0.10 -16.99 24.77
C PHE A 68 -0.82 -16.80 25.97
N TRP A 69 -2.02 -17.41 25.96
CA TRP A 69 -2.88 -17.41 27.13
C TRP A 69 -2.18 -18.15 28.30
N PRO A 70 -2.16 -17.60 29.54
CA PRO A 70 -2.83 -16.39 30.02
C PRO A 70 -1.97 -15.09 29.99
N LEU A 71 -0.73 -15.17 29.52
CA LEU A 71 0.23 -14.05 29.44
C LEU A 71 -0.12 -12.98 28.39
N SER A 72 -1.18 -13.19 27.59
CA SER A 72 -1.56 -12.33 26.48
C SER A 72 -1.69 -10.84 26.85
N ARG A 73 -2.23 -10.53 28.03
CA ARG A 73 -2.35 -9.15 28.53
C ARG A 73 -1.00 -8.52 28.84
N LEU A 74 -0.10 -9.27 29.46
CA LEU A 74 1.24 -8.79 29.79
C LEU A 74 2.05 -8.51 28.52
N LEU A 75 1.98 -9.42 27.54
CA LEU A 75 2.64 -9.25 26.25
C LEU A 75 2.04 -8.07 25.46
N ALA A 76 0.72 -7.87 25.53
CA ALA A 76 0.08 -6.73 24.89
C ALA A 76 0.46 -5.37 25.51
N LEU A 77 0.90 -5.33 26.77
CA LEU A 77 1.45 -4.12 27.41
C LEU A 77 2.86 -3.78 26.91
N CYS A 78 3.62 -4.75 26.40
CA CYS A 78 4.93 -4.53 25.81
C CYS A 78 4.86 -3.90 24.41
N ILE A 79 3.66 -3.82 23.80
CA ILE A 79 3.46 -3.20 22.49
C ILE A 79 3.51 -1.67 22.67
N PRO A 80 4.44 -0.96 22.01
CA PRO A 80 4.54 0.49 22.11
C PRO A 80 3.25 1.19 21.71
N GLU A 81 2.89 2.25 22.44
CA GLU A 81 1.70 3.06 22.15
C GLU A 81 1.75 3.67 20.73
N SER A 82 2.95 3.99 20.24
CA SER A 82 3.18 4.44 18.86
C SER A 82 2.60 3.46 17.84
N THR A 83 2.86 2.16 18.00
CA THR A 83 2.37 1.09 17.12
C THR A 83 0.83 1.04 17.09
N ARG A 84 0.19 1.18 18.26
CA ARG A 84 -1.28 1.23 18.35
C ARG A 84 -1.85 2.47 17.68
N LYS A 85 -1.27 3.65 17.92
CA LYS A 85 -1.69 4.91 17.28
C LYS A 85 -1.54 4.84 15.77
N MET A 86 -0.47 4.22 15.27
CA MET A 86 -0.23 4.05 13.84
C MET A 86 -1.29 3.15 13.19
N GLN A 87 -1.69 2.07 13.85
CA GLN A 87 -2.79 1.22 13.36
C GLN A 87 -4.11 1.99 13.24
N VAL A 88 -4.45 2.81 14.24
CA VAL A 88 -5.65 3.66 14.20
C VAL A 88 -5.57 4.69 13.08
N ASN A 89 -4.44 5.39 12.96
CA ASN A 89 -4.22 6.39 11.92
C ASN A 89 -4.29 5.77 10.50
N HIS A 90 -3.73 4.57 10.32
CA HIS A 90 -3.81 3.82 9.07
C HIS A 90 -5.27 3.49 8.70
N ASN A 91 -6.02 2.95 9.65
CA ASN A 91 -7.43 2.63 9.44
C ASN A 91 -8.25 3.88 9.12
N ASP A 92 -8.05 4.98 9.85
CA ASP A 92 -8.76 6.24 9.63
C ASP A 92 -8.46 6.86 8.27
N ALA A 93 -7.19 6.84 7.84
CA ALA A 93 -6.79 7.34 6.54
C ALA A 93 -7.41 6.49 5.41
N SER A 94 -7.38 5.16 5.53
CA SER A 94 -8.01 4.24 4.57
C SER A 94 -9.53 4.46 4.51
N LEU A 95 -10.18 4.54 5.68
CA LEU A 95 -11.60 4.81 5.82
C LEU A 95 -12.01 6.11 5.15
N LYS A 96 -11.25 7.19 5.34
CA LYS A 96 -11.52 8.49 4.74
C LYS A 96 -11.49 8.42 3.20
N ARG A 97 -10.49 7.75 2.63
CA ARG A 97 -10.35 7.60 1.16
C ARG A 97 -11.48 6.75 0.57
N VAL A 98 -11.74 5.58 1.18
CA VAL A 98 -12.85 4.70 0.75
C VAL A 98 -14.17 5.45 0.82
N ARG A 99 -14.48 6.10 1.95
CA ARG A 99 -15.73 6.85 2.12
C ARG A 99 -15.86 8.01 1.13
N LYS A 100 -14.79 8.74 0.87
CA LYS A 100 -14.77 9.81 -0.14
C LYS A 100 -15.11 9.24 -1.52
N ARG A 101 -14.47 8.14 -1.90
CA ARG A 101 -14.73 7.45 -3.17
C ARG A 101 -16.17 6.92 -3.26
N MET A 102 -16.72 6.39 -2.17
CA MET A 102 -18.13 5.93 -2.09
C MET A 102 -19.14 7.05 -2.22
N GLY A 103 -18.80 8.26 -1.75
CA GLY A 103 -19.65 9.45 -1.89
C GLY A 103 -19.52 10.18 -3.23
N THR A 104 -18.66 9.68 -4.13
CA THR A 104 -18.41 10.30 -5.43
C THR A 104 -19.04 9.45 -6.54
N ASP A 105 -19.92 10.05 -7.32
CA ASP A 105 -20.48 9.43 -8.51
C ASP A 105 -19.54 9.62 -9.70
N THR A 106 -19.27 8.56 -10.46
CA THR A 106 -18.29 8.54 -11.54
C THR A 106 -18.53 7.36 -12.47
N ASP A 107 -18.36 7.58 -13.78
CA ASP A 107 -18.49 6.56 -14.82
C ASP A 107 -17.25 5.67 -14.96
N ARG A 108 -16.16 5.98 -14.23
CA ARG A 108 -14.92 5.20 -14.33
C ARG A 108 -15.03 3.88 -13.57
N HIS A 109 -14.72 2.80 -14.29
CA HIS A 109 -14.72 1.42 -13.79
C HIS A 109 -13.40 1.10 -13.06
N ASP A 110 -13.26 1.63 -11.86
CA ASP A 110 -12.16 1.37 -10.94
C ASP A 110 -12.45 0.17 -10.02
N PHE A 111 -11.54 -0.21 -9.11
CA PHE A 111 -11.79 -1.34 -8.20
C PHE A 111 -13.03 -1.11 -7.33
N MET A 112 -13.23 0.12 -6.85
CA MET A 112 -14.38 0.47 -6.02
C MET A 112 -15.70 0.36 -6.77
N HIS A 113 -15.76 0.64 -8.07
CA HIS A 113 -16.95 0.39 -8.89
C HIS A 113 -17.40 -1.08 -8.77
N TYR A 114 -16.46 -2.01 -8.95
CA TYR A 114 -16.76 -3.44 -8.86
C TYR A 114 -17.07 -3.88 -7.42
N PHE A 115 -16.35 -3.37 -6.42
CA PHE A 115 -16.64 -3.67 -5.02
C PHE A 115 -18.02 -3.19 -4.59
N LEU A 116 -18.42 -1.97 -4.96
CA LEU A 116 -19.73 -1.41 -4.65
C LEU A 116 -20.85 -2.19 -5.33
N LYS A 117 -20.67 -2.55 -6.60
CA LYS A 117 -21.62 -3.40 -7.33
C LYS A 117 -21.81 -4.76 -6.65
N GLN A 118 -20.73 -5.40 -6.25
CA GLN A 118 -20.78 -6.70 -5.56
C GLN A 118 -21.33 -6.58 -4.14
N ALA A 119 -20.98 -5.52 -3.39
CA ALA A 119 -21.51 -5.27 -2.06
C ALA A 119 -23.02 -5.05 -2.08
N LYS A 120 -23.55 -4.34 -3.08
CA LYS A 120 -25.00 -4.19 -3.27
C LYS A 120 -25.69 -5.53 -3.55
N LYS A 121 -25.05 -6.39 -4.35
CA LYS A 121 -25.58 -7.72 -4.69
C LYS A 121 -25.61 -8.65 -3.48
N GLU A 122 -24.54 -8.71 -2.71
CA GLU A 122 -24.36 -9.63 -1.58
C GLU A 122 -24.72 -9.01 -0.21
N GLN A 123 -25.20 -7.77 -0.19
CA GLN A 123 -25.54 -7.01 1.02
C GLN A 123 -24.36 -6.89 2.00
N LEU A 124 -23.15 -6.65 1.48
CA LEU A 124 -21.94 -6.49 2.29
C LEU A 124 -21.95 -5.16 3.04
N SER A 125 -21.39 -5.17 4.25
CA SER A 125 -21.27 -3.95 5.05
C SER A 125 -20.16 -3.02 4.53
N ASN A 126 -20.24 -1.75 4.90
CA ASN A 126 -19.23 -0.76 4.53
C ASN A 126 -17.87 -1.07 5.14
N GLU A 127 -17.82 -1.73 6.30
CA GLU A 127 -16.58 -2.17 6.93
C GLU A 127 -15.86 -3.21 6.06
N VAL A 128 -16.60 -4.13 5.44
CA VAL A 128 -16.04 -5.12 4.51
C VAL A 128 -15.48 -4.42 3.28
N LEU A 129 -16.21 -3.46 2.71
CA LEU A 129 -15.73 -2.67 1.56
C LEU A 129 -14.42 -1.96 1.85
N VAL A 130 -14.33 -1.30 3.02
CA VAL A 130 -13.11 -0.61 3.44
C VAL A 130 -11.95 -1.59 3.60
N ALA A 131 -12.18 -2.72 4.25
CA ALA A 131 -11.16 -3.74 4.44
C ALA A 131 -10.65 -4.28 3.11
N GLN A 132 -11.53 -4.62 2.17
CA GLN A 132 -11.14 -5.15 0.86
C GLN A 132 -10.39 -4.13 0.01
N ALA A 133 -10.87 -2.88 -0.04
CA ALA A 133 -10.20 -1.80 -0.75
C ALA A 133 -8.79 -1.53 -0.20
N THR A 134 -8.67 -1.53 1.13
CA THR A 134 -7.36 -1.40 1.79
C THR A 134 -6.46 -2.56 1.37
N VAL A 135 -6.90 -3.80 1.53
CA VAL A 135 -6.07 -4.99 1.21
C VAL A 135 -5.60 -4.99 -0.24
N VAL A 136 -6.48 -4.72 -1.21
CA VAL A 136 -6.12 -4.79 -2.64
C VAL A 136 -5.05 -3.77 -3.01
N ILE A 137 -5.16 -2.54 -2.52
CA ILE A 137 -4.18 -1.49 -2.82
C ILE A 137 -2.85 -1.82 -2.16
N LEU A 138 -2.86 -2.31 -0.93
CA LEU A 138 -1.62 -2.64 -0.21
C LEU A 138 -0.92 -3.85 -0.83
N ALA A 139 -1.64 -4.97 -0.93
CA ALA A 139 -1.10 -6.21 -1.44
C ALA A 139 -0.64 -6.06 -2.89
N GLY A 140 -1.43 -5.37 -3.72
CA GLY A 140 -1.11 -5.12 -5.12
C GLY A 140 0.10 -4.21 -5.31
N SER A 141 0.34 -3.26 -4.41
CA SER A 141 1.43 -2.30 -4.58
C SER A 141 2.78 -2.89 -4.21
N GLU A 142 2.87 -3.54 -3.06
CA GLU A 142 4.13 -4.07 -2.55
C GLU A 142 4.61 -5.30 -3.33
N THR A 143 3.71 -6.25 -3.61
CA THR A 143 4.11 -7.48 -4.32
C THR A 143 4.55 -7.20 -5.76
N SER A 144 3.85 -6.31 -6.46
CA SER A 144 4.22 -5.90 -7.82
C SER A 144 5.53 -5.13 -7.83
N SER A 145 5.76 -4.22 -6.88
CA SER A 145 7.02 -3.47 -6.84
C SER A 145 8.23 -4.38 -6.58
N VAL A 146 8.07 -5.43 -5.77
CA VAL A 146 9.09 -6.47 -5.56
C VAL A 146 9.32 -7.26 -6.85
N ALA A 147 8.26 -7.66 -7.56
CA ALA A 147 8.37 -8.38 -8.82
C ALA A 147 9.09 -7.55 -9.90
N GLU A 148 8.75 -6.27 -10.03
CA GLU A 148 9.41 -5.31 -10.93
C GLU A 148 10.89 -5.11 -10.58
N THR A 149 11.18 -4.98 -9.28
CA THR A 149 12.55 -4.87 -8.79
C THR A 149 13.36 -6.11 -9.17
N ALA A 150 12.81 -7.31 -8.95
CA ALA A 150 13.47 -8.56 -9.30
C ALA A 150 13.65 -8.69 -10.82
N ALA A 151 12.64 -8.33 -11.61
CA ALA A 151 12.72 -8.34 -13.07
C ALA A 151 13.85 -7.43 -13.56
N VAL A 152 13.91 -6.17 -13.09
CA VAL A 152 14.99 -5.24 -13.47
C VAL A 152 16.34 -5.73 -13.00
N TYR A 153 16.45 -6.28 -11.79
CA TYR A 153 17.70 -6.88 -11.32
C TYR A 153 18.19 -7.99 -12.26
N HIS A 154 17.31 -8.92 -12.63
CA HIS A 154 17.67 -10.01 -13.55
C HIS A 154 18.02 -9.50 -14.94
N ILE A 155 17.28 -8.53 -15.47
CA ILE A 155 17.56 -7.91 -16.77
C ILE A 155 18.96 -7.27 -16.75
N LEU A 156 19.29 -6.46 -15.74
CA LEU A 156 20.56 -5.73 -15.68
C LEU A 156 21.78 -6.62 -15.38
N THR A 157 21.57 -7.76 -14.71
CA THR A 157 22.65 -8.70 -14.35
C THR A 157 22.93 -9.76 -15.41
N HIS A 158 22.08 -9.88 -16.44
CA HIS A 158 22.22 -10.83 -17.54
C HIS A 158 22.38 -10.07 -18.87
N PRO A 159 23.63 -9.80 -19.33
CA PRO A 159 23.89 -8.93 -20.47
C PRO A 159 23.26 -9.40 -21.79
N ASP A 160 23.06 -10.71 -21.95
CA ASP A 160 22.37 -11.32 -23.08
C ASP A 160 20.87 -10.99 -23.09
N ILE A 161 20.23 -11.00 -21.91
CA ILE A 161 18.83 -10.59 -21.75
C ILE A 161 18.69 -9.08 -21.93
N TYR A 162 19.56 -8.28 -21.29
CA TYR A 162 19.56 -6.82 -21.42
C TYR A 162 19.69 -6.36 -22.88
N LYS A 163 20.55 -7.02 -23.68
CA LYS A 163 20.72 -6.69 -25.10
C LYS A 163 19.54 -7.09 -25.98
N LYS A 164 18.69 -8.00 -25.50
CA LYS A 164 17.55 -8.54 -26.26
C LYS A 164 16.27 -7.72 -26.07
N LEU A 165 16.08 -7.14 -24.89
CA LEU A 165 14.95 -6.28 -24.53
C LEU A 165 15.22 -4.82 -24.92
#